data_AF-A0A2T3IRX4-F1
#
_entry.id   AF-A0A2T3IRX4-F1
#
_cell.length_a   1.000
_cell.length_b   1.000
_cell.length_c   1.000
_cell.angle_alpha   90.00
_cell.angle_beta   90.00
_cell.angle_gamma   90.00
#
_symmetry.space_group_name_H-M   'P 1'
#
loop_
_entity.id
_entity.type
_entity.pdbx_description
1 polymer ?
#
loop_
_entity_poly.entity_id
_entity_poly.type
_entity_poly.pdbx_seq_one_letter_code
_entity_poly.pdbx_strand_id
1 'polypeptide(L)'
;MNYTATEKFEMLVTRLGFTITRKVLAPALGFSALGVEPFKDKINERLTSQPDIATKIDDIWRDVVFGGNRKVKIYKSVNQTLFDTIDQFFTASMAALPNHAYIQSFPFPVADSVLDTCNTDLVLCDYSTQVLSANRTIKCAILSNKAHYTKTEPVSRTQLTSAGQVLIPQGAELFCRKRVSTQCFHAIILDESTNNVFVAVDVSALPNQEAGIEFLNLRNYLRDTVRANLVTTANLFPAIERLYNDVDGRIHSVSFVTDDGNTDSIKLPTLTSPACIKLDQYHVAGETAASVLSKFKVTKLWDLSDLSIGVELNGRKVMLHSNGPLDSLTTHNCTKLTENIYVLDKVLQHV
;
A
#
# COMPACT_ATOMS: atom_id res chain seq x y z
N MET A 1 -6.71 -20.03 -14.90
CA MET A 1 -6.30 -20.85 -13.74
C MET A 1 -7.29 -20.55 -12.63
N ASN A 2 -7.81 -21.55 -11.91
CA ASN A 2 -8.81 -21.32 -10.87
C ASN A 2 -8.20 -21.62 -9.51
N TYR A 3 -7.94 -20.57 -8.73
CA TYR A 3 -7.52 -20.71 -7.34
C TYR A 3 -8.68 -21.24 -6.48
N THR A 4 -8.36 -22.13 -5.55
CA THR A 4 -9.26 -22.59 -4.49
C THR A 4 -9.56 -21.45 -3.52
N ALA A 5 -10.66 -21.55 -2.76
CA ALA A 5 -11.01 -20.56 -1.74
C ALA A 5 -9.89 -20.37 -0.68
N THR A 6 -9.19 -21.45 -0.34
CA THR A 6 -8.07 -21.41 0.61
C THR A 6 -6.83 -20.74 0.03
N GLU A 7 -6.48 -20.99 -1.23
CA GLU A 7 -5.35 -20.30 -1.89
C GLU A 7 -5.63 -18.79 -1.99
N LYS A 8 -6.86 -18.41 -2.33
CA LYS A 8 -7.29 -17.00 -2.37
C LYS A 8 -7.19 -16.33 -1.00
N PHE A 9 -7.59 -17.04 0.06
CA PHE A 9 -7.39 -16.58 1.43
C PHE A 9 -5.91 -16.39 1.78
N GLU A 10 -5.04 -17.34 1.42
CA GLU A 10 -3.59 -17.24 1.66
C GLU A 10 -2.96 -16.04 0.93
N MET A 11 -3.44 -15.72 -0.28
CA MET A 11 -3.02 -14.51 -1.00
C MET A 11 -3.40 -13.24 -0.25
N LEU A 12 -4.62 -13.15 0.31
CA LEU A 12 -5.03 -12.04 1.17
C LEU A 12 -4.13 -11.91 2.40
N VAL A 13 -3.86 -13.03 3.07
CA VAL A 13 -2.96 -13.06 4.24
C VAL A 13 -1.56 -12.57 3.89
N THR A 14 -1.05 -12.96 2.72
CA THR A 14 0.28 -12.55 2.25
C THR A 14 0.35 -11.04 2.01
N ARG A 15 -0.70 -10.43 1.47
CA ARG A 15 -0.75 -8.98 1.14
C ARG A 15 -1.09 -8.08 2.32
N LEU A 16 -2.01 -8.49 3.19
CA LEU A 16 -2.56 -7.65 4.26
C LEU A 16 -2.09 -8.07 5.66
N GLY A 17 -1.53 -9.26 5.78
CA GLY A 17 -1.35 -9.94 7.06
C GLY A 17 -2.66 -10.57 7.57
N PHE A 18 -2.52 -11.57 8.44
CA PHE A 18 -3.64 -12.35 8.94
C PHE A 18 -4.66 -11.51 9.73
N THR A 19 -4.19 -10.58 10.57
CA THR A 19 -5.06 -9.77 11.42
C THR A 19 -6.05 -8.94 10.60
N ILE A 20 -5.57 -8.27 9.54
CA ILE A 20 -6.41 -7.46 8.67
C ILE A 20 -7.29 -8.35 7.82
N THR A 21 -6.74 -9.40 7.21
CA THR A 21 -7.49 -10.38 6.41
C THR A 21 -8.68 -10.95 7.19
N ARG A 22 -8.46 -11.37 8.44
CA ARG A 22 -9.51 -11.87 9.32
C ARG A 22 -10.59 -10.82 9.59
N LYS A 23 -10.22 -9.57 9.85
CA LYS A 23 -11.16 -8.47 10.12
C LYS A 23 -12.07 -8.17 8.92
N VAL A 24 -11.56 -8.30 7.71
CA VAL A 24 -12.32 -8.03 6.48
C VAL A 24 -13.19 -9.23 6.08
N LEU A 25 -12.64 -10.44 6.16
CA LEU A 25 -13.37 -11.66 5.77
C LEU A 25 -14.43 -12.07 6.79
N ALA A 26 -14.15 -12.01 8.08
CA ALA A 26 -15.04 -12.62 9.09
C ALA A 26 -16.49 -12.07 9.06
N PRO A 27 -16.72 -10.75 8.91
CA PRO A 27 -18.07 -10.21 8.77
C PRO A 27 -18.79 -10.72 7.51
N ALA A 28 -18.08 -10.81 6.38
CA ALA A 28 -18.66 -11.27 5.12
C ALA A 28 -18.99 -12.77 5.13
N LEU A 29 -18.11 -13.57 5.75
CA LEU A 29 -18.23 -15.03 5.79
C LEU A 29 -19.11 -15.53 6.95
N GLY A 30 -19.39 -14.70 7.95
CA GLY A 30 -20.18 -15.08 9.13
C GLY A 30 -19.46 -16.00 10.12
N PHE A 31 -18.14 -16.15 9.99
CA PHE A 31 -17.30 -16.91 10.93
C PHE A 31 -15.89 -16.32 11.04
N SER A 32 -15.18 -16.68 12.11
CA SER A 32 -13.80 -16.28 12.35
C SER A 32 -12.98 -17.40 12.98
N ALA A 33 -11.65 -17.30 12.95
CA ALA A 33 -10.74 -18.23 13.59
C ALA A 33 -9.48 -17.52 14.14
N LEU A 34 -8.79 -18.16 15.09
CA LEU A 34 -7.53 -17.70 15.63
C LEU A 34 -6.38 -18.46 14.95
N GLY A 35 -5.79 -17.86 13.93
CA GLY A 35 -4.69 -18.43 13.15
C GLY A 35 -5.08 -18.73 11.70
N VAL A 36 -4.07 -18.82 10.83
CA VAL A 36 -4.24 -19.06 9.39
C VAL A 36 -4.82 -20.44 9.12
N GLU A 37 -4.21 -21.51 9.66
CA GLU A 37 -4.68 -22.89 9.42
C GLU A 37 -6.11 -23.14 9.94
N PRO A 38 -6.49 -22.78 11.18
CA PRO A 38 -7.87 -22.94 11.62
C PRO A 38 -8.89 -22.14 10.79
N PHE A 39 -8.47 -21.05 10.16
CA PHE A 39 -9.35 -20.29 9.26
C PHE A 39 -9.55 -21.04 7.93
N LYS A 40 -8.49 -21.65 7.38
CA LYS A 40 -8.56 -22.51 6.19
C LYS A 40 -9.48 -23.71 6.41
N ASP A 41 -9.37 -24.36 7.57
CA ASP A 41 -10.23 -25.49 7.93
C ASP A 41 -11.71 -25.09 7.92
N LYS A 42 -12.04 -23.93 8.50
CA LYS A 42 -13.42 -23.40 8.48
C LYS A 42 -13.90 -23.04 7.09
N ILE A 43 -13.04 -22.49 6.23
CA ILE A 43 -13.40 -22.25 4.82
C ILE A 43 -13.78 -23.59 4.17
N ASN A 44 -12.95 -24.62 4.29
CA ASN A 44 -13.21 -25.93 3.68
C ASN A 44 -14.46 -26.61 4.23
N GLU A 45 -14.66 -26.59 5.55
CA GLU A 45 -15.84 -27.14 6.22
C GLU A 45 -17.12 -26.49 5.68
N ARG A 46 -17.13 -25.17 5.55
CA ARG A 46 -18.32 -24.41 5.18
C ARG A 46 -18.58 -24.39 3.68
N LEU A 47 -17.55 -24.48 2.84
CA LEU A 47 -17.66 -24.35 1.38
C LEU A 47 -18.62 -25.36 0.76
N THR A 48 -18.69 -26.59 1.29
CA THR A 48 -19.62 -27.63 0.83
C THR A 48 -21.09 -27.22 1.00
N SER A 49 -21.41 -26.50 2.07
CA SER A 49 -22.77 -26.06 2.41
C SER A 49 -23.08 -24.61 1.99
N GLN A 50 -22.03 -23.81 1.76
CA GLN A 50 -22.10 -22.38 1.42
C GLN A 50 -21.08 -22.06 0.31
N PRO A 51 -21.38 -22.41 -0.96
CA PRO A 51 -20.47 -22.18 -2.08
C PRO A 51 -20.18 -20.69 -2.35
N ASP A 52 -21.06 -19.79 -1.91
CA ASP A 52 -20.93 -18.33 -2.04
C ASP A 52 -19.74 -17.74 -1.26
N ILE A 53 -19.15 -18.51 -0.33
CA ILE A 53 -17.90 -18.16 0.35
C ILE A 53 -16.79 -17.83 -0.65
N ALA A 54 -16.68 -18.60 -1.74
CA ALA A 54 -15.65 -18.35 -2.75
C ALA A 54 -15.84 -16.98 -3.42
N THR A 55 -17.07 -16.64 -3.79
CA THR A 55 -17.40 -15.34 -4.40
C THR A 55 -17.13 -14.18 -3.43
N LYS A 56 -17.48 -14.31 -2.15
CA LYS A 56 -17.19 -13.28 -1.13
C LYS A 56 -15.70 -13.02 -0.95
N ILE A 57 -14.88 -14.08 -1.02
CA ILE A 57 -13.42 -13.94 -0.99
C ILE A 57 -12.93 -13.24 -2.27
N ASP A 58 -13.52 -13.55 -3.42
CA ASP A 58 -13.18 -12.91 -4.71
C ASP A 58 -13.47 -11.42 -4.70
N ASP A 59 -14.63 -11.02 -4.17
CA ASP A 59 -15.03 -9.61 -4.04
C ASP A 59 -14.05 -8.84 -3.15
N ILE A 60 -13.69 -9.42 -1.99
CA ILE A 60 -12.74 -8.81 -1.06
C ILE A 60 -11.33 -8.75 -1.66
N TRP A 61 -10.91 -9.78 -2.38
CA TRP A 61 -9.64 -9.76 -3.11
C TRP A 61 -9.62 -8.65 -4.16
N ARG A 62 -10.69 -8.51 -4.95
CA ARG A 62 -10.80 -7.44 -5.95
C ARG A 62 -10.74 -6.08 -5.30
N ASP A 63 -11.45 -5.86 -4.19
CA ASP A 63 -11.37 -4.62 -3.42
C ASP A 63 -9.92 -4.31 -3.03
N VAL A 64 -9.16 -5.30 -2.54
CA VAL A 64 -7.76 -5.15 -2.13
C VAL A 64 -6.83 -4.82 -3.30
N VAL A 65 -7.10 -5.36 -4.49
CA VAL A 65 -6.36 -5.05 -5.72
C VAL A 65 -6.52 -3.58 -6.12
N PHE A 66 -7.69 -2.98 -5.86
CA PHE A 66 -7.93 -1.54 -6.10
C PHE A 66 -7.48 -0.66 -4.94
N GLY A 67 -7.73 -1.13 -3.72
CA GLY A 67 -7.30 -0.54 -2.46
C GLY A 67 -5.86 -0.89 -2.16
N GLY A 68 -5.62 -1.71 -1.13
CA GLY A 68 -4.30 -2.14 -0.71
C GLY A 68 -3.45 -1.03 -0.10
N ASN A 69 -2.30 -1.42 0.46
CA ASN A 69 -1.25 -0.49 0.85
C ASN A 69 -0.57 0.08 -0.40
N ARG A 70 -0.51 1.40 -0.50
CA ARG A 70 0.06 2.11 -1.65
C ARG A 70 1.14 3.06 -1.24
N LYS A 71 2.19 3.17 -2.06
CA LYS A 71 3.03 4.36 -2.06
C LYS A 71 2.54 5.27 -3.17
N VAL A 72 2.17 6.51 -2.84
CA VAL A 72 1.44 7.40 -3.74
C VAL A 72 2.21 8.69 -4.00
N LYS A 73 2.31 9.07 -5.27
CA LYS A 73 2.66 10.43 -5.71
C LYS A 73 1.39 11.13 -6.18
N ILE A 74 1.22 12.39 -5.77
CA ILE A 74 0.02 13.17 -6.09
C ILE A 74 0.37 14.28 -7.06
N TYR A 75 -0.37 14.36 -8.16
CA TYR A 75 -0.31 15.45 -9.13
C TYR A 75 -1.60 16.24 -9.02
N LYS A 76 -1.52 17.43 -8.44
CA LYS A 76 -2.69 18.26 -8.14
C LYS A 76 -3.12 19.06 -9.36
N SER A 77 -4.43 19.20 -9.57
CA SER A 77 -5.03 20.10 -10.56
C SER A 77 -4.34 20.01 -11.92
N VAL A 78 -4.20 18.77 -12.41
CA VAL A 78 -3.62 18.48 -13.72
C VAL A 78 -4.44 19.21 -14.78
N ASN A 79 -3.74 19.80 -15.76
CA ASN A 79 -4.38 20.48 -16.88
C ASN A 79 -5.41 19.56 -17.56
N GLN A 80 -6.60 20.09 -17.87
CA GLN A 80 -7.72 19.29 -18.40
C GLN A 80 -7.33 18.48 -19.64
N THR A 81 -6.61 19.06 -20.60
CA THR A 81 -6.16 18.34 -21.81
C THR A 81 -5.30 17.13 -21.46
N LEU A 82 -4.41 17.28 -20.48
CA LEU A 82 -3.56 16.19 -20.03
C LEU A 82 -4.34 15.14 -19.24
N PHE A 83 -5.28 15.56 -18.40
CA PHE A 83 -6.19 14.67 -17.66
C PHE A 83 -7.04 13.83 -18.64
N ASP A 84 -7.67 14.49 -19.61
CA ASP A 84 -8.46 13.86 -20.67
C ASP A 84 -7.63 12.89 -21.51
N THR A 85 -6.35 13.22 -21.78
CA THR A 85 -5.44 12.32 -22.51
C THR A 85 -5.26 11.00 -21.76
N ILE A 86 -5.12 11.05 -20.43
CA ILE A 86 -4.98 9.85 -19.59
C ILE A 86 -6.30 9.06 -19.57
N ASP A 87 -7.42 9.73 -19.34
CA ASP A 87 -8.75 9.09 -19.30
C ASP A 87 -9.13 8.42 -20.63
N GLN A 88 -8.93 9.14 -21.75
CA GLN A 88 -9.21 8.64 -23.10
C GLN A 88 -8.31 7.45 -23.44
N PHE A 89 -7.02 7.50 -23.08
CA PHE A 89 -6.10 6.38 -23.32
C PHE A 89 -6.57 5.10 -22.61
N PHE A 90 -6.89 5.17 -21.31
CA PHE A 90 -7.34 3.99 -20.58
C PHE A 90 -8.71 3.51 -21.07
N THR A 91 -9.64 4.43 -21.34
CA THR A 91 -10.96 4.09 -21.91
C THR A 91 -10.81 3.36 -23.25
N ALA A 92 -9.99 3.88 -24.17
CA ALA A 92 -9.77 3.26 -25.47
C ALA A 92 -9.04 1.91 -25.36
N SER A 93 -8.08 1.80 -24.44
CA SER A 93 -7.30 0.58 -24.22
C SER A 93 -8.15 -0.58 -23.69
N MET A 94 -9.19 -0.30 -22.91
CA MET A 94 -10.12 -1.35 -22.44
C MET A 94 -10.93 -2.01 -23.56
N ALA A 95 -11.14 -1.32 -24.69
CA ALA A 95 -11.89 -1.89 -25.81
C ALA A 95 -11.11 -2.99 -26.56
N ALA A 96 -9.78 -3.01 -26.43
CA ALA A 96 -8.91 -3.96 -27.11
C ALA A 96 -7.69 -4.32 -26.24
N LEU A 97 -7.96 -4.95 -25.10
CA LEU A 97 -6.91 -5.44 -24.22
C LEU A 97 -6.04 -6.50 -24.94
N PRO A 98 -4.70 -6.44 -24.80
CA PRO A 98 -3.82 -7.42 -25.41
C PRO A 98 -4.02 -8.81 -24.80
N ASN A 99 -3.68 -9.85 -25.55
CA ASN A 99 -3.64 -11.20 -25.01
C ASN A 99 -2.42 -11.35 -24.07
N HIS A 100 -2.63 -11.18 -22.76
CA HIS A 100 -1.57 -11.28 -21.75
C HIS A 100 -2.03 -12.10 -20.53
N ALA A 101 -1.11 -12.86 -19.93
CA ALA A 101 -1.39 -13.71 -18.78
C ALA A 101 -1.97 -12.93 -17.57
N TYR A 102 -1.44 -11.72 -17.32
CA TYR A 102 -1.97 -10.85 -16.26
C TYR A 102 -3.44 -10.48 -16.47
N ILE A 103 -3.86 -10.22 -17.70
CA ILE A 103 -5.26 -9.87 -18.02
C ILE A 103 -6.17 -11.09 -17.83
N GLN A 104 -5.73 -12.26 -18.29
CA GLN A 104 -6.51 -13.50 -18.16
C GLN A 104 -6.67 -13.98 -16.71
N SER A 105 -5.71 -13.67 -15.83
CA SER A 105 -5.73 -14.06 -14.42
C SER A 105 -6.38 -13.01 -13.52
N PHE A 106 -6.51 -11.77 -14.00
CA PHE A 106 -7.05 -10.65 -13.24
C PHE A 106 -8.45 -10.98 -12.66
N PRO A 107 -8.73 -10.68 -11.38
CA PRO A 107 -7.92 -9.87 -10.45
C PRO A 107 -6.81 -10.63 -9.71
N PHE A 108 -6.65 -11.95 -9.90
CA PHE A 108 -5.65 -12.75 -9.20
C PHE A 108 -4.28 -12.66 -9.87
N PRO A 109 -3.17 -12.85 -9.12
CA PRO A 109 -1.87 -12.97 -9.74
C PRO A 109 -1.83 -14.20 -10.65
N VAL A 110 -0.86 -14.27 -11.55
CA VAL A 110 -0.52 -15.51 -12.25
C VAL A 110 0.27 -16.42 -11.32
N ALA A 111 0.33 -17.72 -11.60
CA ALA A 111 1.22 -18.63 -10.89
C ALA A 111 2.70 -18.22 -11.09
N ASP A 112 3.54 -18.52 -10.10
CA ASP A 112 4.97 -18.19 -10.10
C ASP A 112 5.70 -18.70 -11.37
N SER A 113 5.36 -19.90 -11.83
CA SER A 113 5.93 -20.47 -13.06
C SER A 113 5.60 -19.66 -14.31
N VAL A 114 4.44 -19.01 -14.35
CA VAL A 114 4.06 -18.09 -15.44
C VAL A 114 4.73 -16.74 -15.24
N LEU A 115 4.72 -16.22 -14.01
CA LEU A 115 5.36 -14.93 -13.67
C LEU A 115 6.84 -14.93 -14.08
N ASP A 116 7.57 -16.01 -13.82
CA ASP A 116 8.98 -16.12 -14.17
C ASP A 116 9.25 -15.95 -15.67
N THR A 117 8.29 -16.31 -16.53
CA THR A 117 8.38 -16.13 -17.99
C THR A 117 7.96 -14.75 -18.49
N CYS A 118 7.18 -14.00 -17.71
CA CYS A 118 6.74 -12.65 -18.07
C CYS A 118 7.90 -11.65 -18.02
N ASN A 119 7.81 -10.55 -18.78
CA ASN A 119 8.74 -9.44 -18.66
C ASN A 119 8.31 -8.46 -17.54
N THR A 120 9.04 -7.37 -17.37
CA THR A 120 8.78 -6.35 -16.34
C THR A 120 7.88 -5.21 -16.84
N ASP A 121 7.32 -5.32 -18.04
CA ASP A 121 6.51 -4.25 -18.64
C ASP A 121 5.16 -4.14 -17.93
N LEU A 122 4.61 -2.92 -17.95
CA LEU A 122 3.31 -2.62 -17.38
C LEU A 122 2.20 -2.99 -18.37
N VAL A 123 1.24 -3.79 -17.89
CA VAL A 123 0.07 -4.24 -18.66
C VAL A 123 -1.19 -3.73 -17.97
N LEU A 124 -2.01 -2.98 -18.70
CA LEU A 124 -3.33 -2.56 -18.23
C LEU A 124 -4.23 -3.79 -18.08
N CYS A 125 -4.77 -3.99 -16.88
CA CYS A 125 -5.64 -5.13 -16.55
C CYS A 125 -7.10 -4.71 -16.35
N ASP A 126 -7.36 -3.53 -15.79
CA ASP A 126 -8.71 -3.01 -15.57
C ASP A 126 -8.70 -1.47 -15.58
N TYR A 127 -9.84 -0.88 -15.93
CA TYR A 127 -10.12 0.54 -15.78
C TYR A 127 -11.56 0.72 -15.31
N SER A 128 -11.73 1.02 -14.02
CA SER A 128 -13.05 1.08 -13.38
C SER A 128 -13.44 2.51 -13.03
N THR A 129 -14.75 2.78 -13.06
CA THR A 129 -15.33 4.06 -12.62
C THR A 129 -16.09 3.82 -11.32
N GLN A 130 -15.88 4.67 -10.33
CA GLN A 130 -16.54 4.63 -9.03
C GLN A 130 -17.08 6.01 -8.65
N VAL A 131 -18.39 6.08 -8.39
CA VAL A 131 -19.04 7.29 -7.87
C VAL A 131 -18.92 7.29 -6.35
N LEU A 132 -18.18 8.24 -5.78
CA LEU A 132 -18.00 8.39 -4.32
C LEU A 132 -19.10 9.23 -3.68
N SER A 133 -19.61 10.22 -4.40
CA SER A 133 -20.75 11.05 -4.00
C SER A 133 -21.41 11.64 -5.25
N ALA A 134 -22.54 12.33 -5.07
CA ALA A 134 -23.29 12.93 -6.20
C ALA A 134 -22.44 13.83 -7.12
N ASN A 135 -21.37 14.44 -6.59
CA ASN A 135 -20.51 15.37 -7.31
C ASN A 135 -19.06 14.89 -7.44
N ARG A 136 -18.77 13.61 -7.14
CA ARG A 136 -17.40 13.11 -7.17
C ARG A 136 -17.33 11.71 -7.73
N THR A 137 -16.68 11.62 -8.88
CA THR A 137 -16.38 10.38 -9.58
C THR A 137 -14.88 10.19 -9.62
N ILE A 138 -14.45 8.96 -9.32
CA ILE A 138 -13.07 8.51 -9.43
C ILE A 138 -13.00 7.45 -10.51
N LYS A 139 -11.96 7.50 -11.34
CA LYS A 139 -11.61 6.42 -12.26
C LYS A 139 -10.28 5.82 -11.86
N CYS A 140 -10.13 4.51 -11.95
CA CYS A 140 -8.93 3.80 -11.51
C CYS A 140 -8.47 2.77 -12.53
N ALA A 141 -7.29 2.98 -13.08
CA ALA A 141 -6.61 2.00 -13.94
C ALA A 141 -5.69 1.13 -13.10
N ILE A 142 -5.80 -0.19 -13.25
CA ILE A 142 -4.89 -1.15 -12.62
C ILE A 142 -3.89 -1.66 -13.67
N LEU A 143 -2.62 -1.39 -13.42
CA LEU A 143 -1.48 -1.82 -14.23
C LEU A 143 -0.75 -2.93 -13.48
N SER A 144 -0.51 -4.07 -14.13
CA SER A 144 0.23 -5.18 -13.54
C SER A 144 1.56 -5.40 -14.23
N ASN A 145 2.58 -5.75 -13.45
CA ASN A 145 3.90 -6.14 -13.94
C ASN A 145 4.58 -7.14 -12.99
N LYS A 146 5.68 -7.73 -13.48
CA LYS A 146 6.67 -8.41 -12.64
C LYS A 146 7.64 -7.40 -12.05
N ALA A 147 7.72 -7.37 -10.74
CA ALA A 147 8.73 -6.62 -10.00
C ALA A 147 9.70 -7.57 -9.29
N HIS A 148 10.86 -7.05 -8.91
CA HIS A 148 11.87 -7.80 -8.16
C HIS A 148 12.24 -7.07 -6.88
N TYR A 149 12.47 -7.83 -5.82
CA TYR A 149 13.03 -7.29 -4.58
C TYR A 149 13.99 -8.27 -3.91
N THR A 150 14.84 -7.74 -3.03
CA THR A 150 15.72 -8.58 -2.21
C THR A 150 15.01 -8.99 -0.93
N LYS A 151 14.78 -10.30 -0.77
CA LYS A 151 14.26 -10.87 0.47
C LYS A 151 15.41 -11.37 1.32
N THR A 152 15.42 -10.97 2.59
CA THR A 152 16.36 -11.49 3.60
C THR A 152 15.60 -12.48 4.48
N GLU A 153 16.07 -13.72 4.56
CA GLU A 153 15.43 -14.78 5.34
C GLU A 153 16.46 -15.39 6.31
N PRO A 154 16.07 -15.69 7.56
CA PRO A 154 16.94 -16.41 8.47
C PRO A 154 17.20 -17.82 7.93
N VAL A 155 18.44 -18.28 8.04
CA VAL A 155 18.86 -19.63 7.67
C VAL A 155 19.07 -20.41 8.95
N SER A 156 18.39 -21.53 9.09
CA SER A 156 18.63 -22.41 10.22
C SER A 156 20.01 -23.05 10.09
N ARG A 157 20.77 -23.14 11.19
CA ARG A 157 22.03 -23.89 11.23
C ARG A 157 21.89 -25.33 10.76
N THR A 158 20.71 -25.93 10.96
CA THR A 158 20.39 -27.29 10.52
C THR A 158 20.37 -27.44 9.00
N GLN A 159 20.27 -26.33 8.26
CA GLN A 159 20.35 -26.31 6.80
C GLN A 159 21.81 -26.29 6.29
N LEU A 160 22.79 -26.10 7.17
CA LEU A 160 24.21 -26.18 6.84
C LEU A 160 24.72 -27.62 6.90
N THR A 161 25.72 -27.91 6.07
CA THR A 161 26.52 -29.14 6.19
C THR A 161 27.27 -29.17 7.53
N SER A 162 27.68 -30.37 7.99
CA SER A 162 28.44 -30.51 9.24
C SER A 162 29.71 -29.66 9.26
N ALA A 163 30.40 -29.52 8.12
CA ALA A 163 31.55 -28.62 7.99
C ALA A 163 31.15 -27.14 8.14
N GLY A 164 30.03 -26.72 7.56
CA GLY A 164 29.49 -25.38 7.72
C GLY A 164 29.06 -25.07 9.16
N GLN A 165 28.53 -26.06 9.88
CA GLN A 165 28.15 -25.90 11.29
C GLN A 165 29.37 -25.68 12.21
N VAL A 166 30.49 -26.36 11.95
CA VAL A 166 31.74 -26.22 12.71
C VAL A 166 32.39 -24.85 12.49
N LEU A 167 32.30 -24.29 11.28
CA LEU A 167 32.93 -23.01 10.94
C LEU A 167 32.21 -21.78 11.50
N ILE A 168 30.94 -21.91 11.88
CA ILE A 168 30.12 -20.77 12.28
C ILE A 168 29.97 -20.77 13.82
N PRO A 169 30.47 -19.74 14.53
CA PRO A 169 30.42 -19.68 16.00
C PRO A 169 28.99 -19.82 16.52
N GLN A 170 28.76 -20.57 17.61
CA GLN A 170 27.41 -20.98 18.09
C GLN A 170 26.38 -19.84 18.24
N GLY A 171 26.83 -18.61 18.52
CA GLY A 171 25.97 -17.42 18.66
C GLY A 171 25.72 -16.61 17.38
N ALA A 172 26.26 -17.00 16.23
CA ALA A 172 26.08 -16.25 14.98
C ALA A 172 24.69 -16.50 14.37
N GLU A 173 24.03 -15.43 13.94
CA GLU A 173 22.81 -15.48 13.14
C GLU A 173 23.15 -15.54 11.65
N LEU A 174 22.41 -16.35 10.90
CA LEU A 174 22.64 -16.55 9.48
C LEU A 174 21.45 -16.05 8.68
N PHE A 175 21.75 -15.30 7.64
CA PHE A 175 20.74 -14.75 6.74
C PHE A 175 21.10 -15.05 5.30
N CYS A 176 20.12 -15.51 4.54
CA CYS A 176 20.20 -15.60 3.09
C CYS A 176 19.55 -14.34 2.50
N ARG A 177 20.24 -13.71 1.54
CA ARG A 177 19.65 -12.67 0.70
C ARG A 177 19.44 -13.23 -0.69
N LYS A 178 18.19 -13.30 -1.14
CA LYS A 178 17.84 -13.74 -2.49
C LYS A 178 16.98 -12.69 -3.18
N ARG A 179 17.17 -12.54 -4.49
CA ARG A 179 16.29 -11.75 -5.33
C ARG A 179 15.10 -12.61 -5.72
N VAL A 180 13.90 -12.13 -5.45
CA VAL A 180 12.65 -12.82 -5.78
C VAL A 180 11.80 -11.98 -6.71
N SER A 181 10.93 -12.63 -7.47
CA SER A 181 9.92 -12.00 -8.31
C SER A 181 8.61 -11.88 -7.54
N THR A 182 7.84 -10.84 -7.83
CA THR A 182 6.46 -10.68 -7.33
C THR A 182 5.62 -9.96 -8.37
N GLN A 183 4.34 -10.29 -8.47
CA GLN A 183 3.41 -9.55 -9.31
C GLN A 183 2.81 -8.38 -8.53
N CYS A 184 2.94 -7.19 -9.08
CA CYS A 184 2.36 -5.98 -8.52
C CYS A 184 1.07 -5.60 -9.26
N PHE A 185 0.17 -4.91 -8.58
CA PHE A 185 -1.03 -4.29 -9.17
C PHE A 185 -1.01 -2.78 -8.93
N HIS A 186 -0.24 -2.01 -9.68
CA HIS A 186 -0.16 -0.56 -9.52
C HIS A 186 -1.47 0.12 -9.95
N ALA A 187 -1.72 1.33 -9.43
CA ALA A 187 -2.92 2.08 -9.75
C ALA A 187 -2.61 3.49 -10.26
N ILE A 188 -3.31 3.90 -11.31
CA ILE A 188 -3.43 5.31 -11.73
C ILE A 188 -4.86 5.73 -11.45
N ILE A 189 -5.04 6.69 -10.55
CA ILE A 189 -6.37 7.10 -10.08
C ILE A 189 -6.60 8.54 -10.53
N LEU A 190 -7.71 8.76 -11.22
CA LEU A 190 -8.17 10.05 -11.72
C LEU A 190 -9.35 10.52 -10.87
N ASP A 191 -9.24 11.71 -10.28
CA ASP A 191 -10.35 12.37 -9.59
C ASP A 191 -10.92 13.47 -10.47
N GLU A 192 -12.08 13.21 -11.06
CA GLU A 192 -12.74 14.10 -12.02
C GLU A 192 -13.21 15.41 -11.37
N SER A 193 -13.44 15.40 -10.05
CA SER A 193 -13.93 16.59 -9.35
C SER A 193 -12.83 17.63 -9.08
N THR A 194 -11.56 17.19 -9.03
CA THR A 194 -10.43 18.03 -8.66
C THR A 194 -9.32 18.07 -9.71
N ASN A 195 -9.45 17.30 -10.78
CA ASN A 195 -8.41 17.00 -11.76
C ASN A 195 -7.09 16.52 -11.10
N ASN A 196 -7.20 15.88 -9.94
CA ASN A 196 -6.04 15.26 -9.30
C ASN A 196 -5.76 13.91 -9.96
N VAL A 197 -4.48 13.61 -10.15
CA VAL A 197 -4.00 12.31 -10.60
C VAL A 197 -3.12 11.71 -9.51
N PHE A 198 -3.47 10.53 -9.04
CA PHE A 198 -2.69 9.77 -8.08
C PHE A 198 -1.99 8.61 -8.80
N VAL A 199 -0.66 8.58 -8.69
CA VAL A 199 0.16 7.47 -9.20
C VAL A 199 0.56 6.63 -8.00
N ALA A 200 0.11 5.39 -7.95
CA ALA A 200 0.20 4.54 -6.77
C ALA A 200 0.91 3.21 -7.06
N VAL A 201 2.04 3.00 -6.40
CA VAL A 201 2.78 1.73 -6.42
C VAL A 201 2.19 0.78 -5.38
N ASP A 202 2.07 -0.49 -5.76
CA ASP A 202 1.63 -1.57 -4.88
C ASP A 202 2.75 -1.92 -3.90
N VAL A 203 2.56 -1.55 -2.64
CA VAL A 203 3.49 -1.91 -1.55
C VAL A 203 2.87 -2.93 -0.59
N SER A 204 1.77 -3.56 -1.01
CA SER A 204 1.22 -4.76 -0.36
C SER A 204 1.99 -6.01 -0.80
N ALA A 205 2.51 -6.02 -2.03
CA ALA A 205 3.35 -7.10 -2.56
C ALA A 205 4.86 -6.77 -2.60
N LEU A 206 5.21 -5.47 -2.60
CA LEU A 206 6.58 -4.99 -2.76
C LEU A 206 7.04 -4.19 -1.52
N PRO A 207 8.27 -4.37 -1.03
CA PRO A 207 8.81 -3.51 0.01
C PRO A 207 8.87 -2.03 -0.40
N ASN A 208 8.55 -1.12 0.53
CA ASN A 208 8.54 0.34 0.32
C ASN A 208 9.85 0.93 -0.26
N GLN A 209 10.98 0.26 -0.03
CA GLN A 209 12.30 0.69 -0.50
C GLN A 209 12.47 0.49 -2.02
N GLU A 210 11.79 -0.50 -2.59
CA GLU A 210 11.89 -0.88 -4.00
C GLU A 210 10.91 -0.08 -4.88
N ALA A 211 9.91 0.57 -4.26
CA ALA A 211 8.88 1.35 -4.97
C ALA A 211 9.43 2.47 -5.86
N GLY A 212 10.67 2.93 -5.66
CA GLY A 212 11.31 3.94 -6.50
C GLY A 212 11.48 3.49 -7.96
N ILE A 213 11.80 2.20 -8.18
CA ILE A 213 11.92 1.61 -9.53
C ILE A 213 10.55 1.57 -10.20
N GLU A 214 9.53 1.14 -9.47
CA GLU A 214 8.17 1.07 -10.02
C GLU A 214 7.56 2.44 -10.32
N PHE A 215 7.89 3.47 -9.53
CA PHE A 215 7.53 4.85 -9.90
C PHE A 215 8.19 5.30 -11.19
N LEU A 216 9.44 4.90 -11.45
CA LEU A 216 10.11 5.19 -12.71
C LEU A 216 9.42 4.48 -13.87
N ASN A 217 9.04 3.21 -13.68
CA ASN A 217 8.28 2.43 -14.68
C ASN A 217 6.93 3.09 -15.00
N LEU A 218 6.15 3.45 -13.98
CA LEU A 218 4.87 4.14 -14.15
C LEU A 218 5.04 5.51 -14.82
N ARG A 219 6.07 6.28 -14.46
CA ARG A 219 6.38 7.57 -15.11
C ARG A 219 6.71 7.37 -16.59
N ASN A 220 7.54 6.39 -16.92
CA ASN A 220 7.90 6.10 -18.31
C ASN A 220 6.68 5.60 -19.09
N TYR A 221 5.84 4.74 -18.51
CA TYR A 221 4.58 4.30 -19.12
C TYR A 221 3.65 5.47 -19.43
N LEU A 222 3.44 6.37 -18.46
CA LEU A 222 2.63 7.57 -18.67
C LEU A 222 3.21 8.47 -19.77
N ARG A 223 4.52 8.71 -19.78
CA ARG A 223 5.18 9.56 -20.78
C ARG A 223 5.19 8.94 -22.18
N ASP A 224 5.58 7.67 -22.28
CA ASP A 224 5.95 7.02 -23.55
C ASP A 224 4.78 6.26 -24.17
N THR A 225 3.91 5.67 -23.34
CA THR A 225 2.75 4.89 -23.80
C THR A 225 1.49 5.73 -23.80
N VAL A 226 1.17 6.36 -22.67
CA VAL A 226 -0.05 7.21 -22.52
C VAL A 226 0.12 8.58 -23.19
N ARG A 227 1.36 9.00 -23.46
CA ARG A 227 1.70 10.34 -23.97
C ARG A 227 1.29 11.47 -23.02
N ALA A 228 1.24 11.17 -21.72
CA ALA A 228 0.93 12.11 -20.66
C ALA A 228 2.11 12.26 -19.68
N ASN A 229 2.91 13.31 -19.86
CA ASN A 229 4.08 13.56 -19.01
C ASN A 229 3.70 14.36 -17.74
N LEU A 230 3.55 13.67 -16.61
CA LEU A 230 3.31 14.28 -15.30
C LEU A 230 4.63 14.74 -14.66
N VAL A 231 4.90 16.05 -14.67
CA VAL A 231 6.22 16.61 -14.31
C VAL A 231 6.32 16.98 -12.83
N THR A 232 5.30 17.64 -12.26
CA THR A 232 5.39 18.25 -10.92
C THR A 232 4.43 17.57 -9.95
N THR A 233 4.99 16.87 -8.95
CA THR A 233 4.25 16.32 -7.81
C THR A 233 3.99 17.39 -6.76
N ALA A 234 2.90 17.25 -6.01
CA ALA A 234 2.62 18.10 -4.84
C ALA A 234 3.68 17.91 -3.74
N ASN A 235 4.01 19.00 -3.04
CA ASN A 235 4.84 18.94 -1.84
C ASN A 235 3.99 18.59 -0.63
N LEU A 236 4.14 17.38 -0.10
CA LEU A 236 3.35 16.86 1.01
C LEU A 236 3.93 17.20 2.38
N PHE A 237 5.11 17.82 2.43
CA PHE A 237 5.80 18.12 3.69
C PHE A 237 4.98 19.04 4.63
N PRO A 238 4.28 20.09 4.14
CA PRO A 238 3.45 20.96 4.99
C PRO A 238 2.32 20.21 5.73
N ALA A 239 1.90 19.05 5.22
CA ALA A 239 0.84 18.26 5.84
C ALA A 239 1.27 17.56 7.14
N ILE A 240 2.58 17.39 7.38
CA ILE A 240 3.08 16.61 8.53
C ILE A 240 2.64 17.23 9.87
N GLU A 241 2.98 18.49 10.08
CA GLU A 241 2.65 19.22 11.30
C GLU A 241 1.13 19.38 11.45
N ARG A 242 0.42 19.65 10.35
CA ARG A 242 -1.03 19.86 10.37
C ARG A 242 -1.79 18.57 10.70
N LEU A 243 -1.43 17.45 10.07
CA LEU A 243 -2.03 16.14 10.39
C LEU A 243 -1.74 15.72 11.83
N TYR A 244 -0.54 16.00 12.34
CA TYR A 244 -0.22 15.78 13.75
C TYR A 244 -1.16 16.57 14.68
N ASN A 245 -1.45 17.82 14.34
CA ASN A 245 -2.26 18.71 15.18
C ASN A 245 -3.76 18.50 15.04
N ASP A 246 -4.25 18.05 13.89
CA ASP A 246 -5.65 17.72 13.65
C ASP A 246 -6.25 16.80 14.72
N VAL A 247 -7.50 17.10 15.10
CA VAL A 247 -8.22 16.45 16.21
C VAL A 247 -8.75 15.06 15.83
N ASP A 248 -9.07 14.83 14.56
CA ASP A 248 -9.60 13.55 14.10
C ASP A 248 -8.54 12.46 14.08
N GLY A 249 -8.95 11.18 14.13
CA GLY A 249 -8.02 10.06 14.09
C GLY A 249 -7.01 10.04 15.25
N ARG A 250 -5.91 9.29 15.08
CA ARG A 250 -4.88 9.11 16.11
C ARG A 250 -3.48 9.02 15.51
N ILE A 251 -2.51 9.53 16.25
CA ILE A 251 -1.09 9.49 15.86
C ILE A 251 -0.50 8.16 16.30
N HIS A 252 -0.03 7.39 15.32
CA HIS A 252 0.63 6.11 15.56
C HIS A 252 2.14 6.28 15.73
N SER A 253 2.75 7.19 14.98
CA SER A 253 4.15 7.54 15.13
C SER A 253 4.45 8.96 14.68
N VAL A 254 5.49 9.55 15.26
CA VAL A 254 5.98 10.88 14.94
C VAL A 254 7.49 10.91 15.06
N SER A 255 8.15 11.64 14.15
CA SER A 255 9.57 11.99 14.28
C SER A 255 9.72 13.49 14.29
N PHE A 256 10.55 14.00 15.19
CA PHE A 256 10.72 15.43 15.43
C PHE A 256 12.17 15.80 15.76
N VAL A 257 12.48 17.08 15.63
CA VAL A 257 13.75 17.67 16.05
C VAL A 257 13.56 18.34 17.41
N THR A 258 14.44 18.02 18.36
CA THR A 258 14.50 18.63 19.70
C THR A 258 15.24 19.97 19.68
N ASP A 259 15.14 20.75 20.77
CA ASP A 259 15.74 22.09 20.87
C ASP A 259 17.27 22.11 20.64
N ASP A 260 17.96 21.04 21.00
CA ASP A 260 19.41 20.85 20.78
C ASP A 260 19.76 20.38 19.36
N GLY A 261 18.76 20.28 18.48
CA GLY A 261 18.91 19.86 17.10
C GLY A 261 18.99 18.35 16.90
N ASN A 262 18.87 17.53 17.95
CA ASN A 262 18.82 16.07 17.81
C ASN A 262 17.48 15.61 17.21
N THR A 263 17.47 14.40 16.64
CA THR A 263 16.24 13.79 16.11
C THR A 263 15.78 12.68 17.01
N ASP A 264 14.49 12.67 17.33
CA ASP A 264 13.86 11.57 18.06
C ASP A 264 12.64 11.03 17.30
N SER A 265 12.17 9.84 17.66
CA SER A 265 11.03 9.17 17.04
C SER A 265 10.30 8.29 18.04
N ILE A 266 8.99 8.52 18.15
CA ILE A 266 8.10 7.71 18.99
C ILE A 266 7.12 6.97 18.09
N LYS A 267 6.95 5.67 18.33
CA LYS A 267 6.13 4.79 17.50
C LYS A 267 5.46 3.72 18.35
N LEU A 268 4.16 3.50 18.12
CA LEU A 268 3.43 2.38 18.71
C LEU A 268 3.87 1.04 18.09
N PRO A 269 3.77 -0.08 18.83
CA PRO A 269 4.27 -1.38 18.36
C PRO A 269 3.60 -1.87 17.07
N THR A 270 2.30 -1.60 16.90
CA THR A 270 1.52 -2.05 15.74
C THR A 270 0.54 -0.99 15.27
N LEU A 271 0.24 -0.99 13.96
CA LEU A 271 -0.79 -0.14 13.35
C LEU A 271 -2.20 -0.43 13.89
N THR A 272 -2.40 -1.62 14.49
CA THR A 272 -3.66 -2.02 15.12
C THR A 272 -3.77 -1.61 16.59
N SER A 273 -2.73 -1.02 17.18
CA SER A 273 -2.78 -0.53 18.57
C SER A 273 -3.83 0.57 18.68
N PRO A 274 -4.77 0.55 19.65
CA PRO A 274 -5.80 1.58 19.79
C PRO A 274 -5.26 2.89 20.40
N ALA A 275 -4.01 2.90 20.87
CA ALA A 275 -3.41 4.06 21.52
C ALA A 275 -3.11 5.21 20.53
N CYS A 276 -2.81 6.38 21.09
CA CYS A 276 -2.40 7.58 20.37
C CYS A 276 -1.16 8.16 21.04
N ILE A 277 -0.11 8.45 20.26
CA ILE A 277 1.13 9.05 20.77
C ILE A 277 0.88 10.42 21.41
N LYS A 278 -0.12 11.19 20.95
CA LYS A 278 -0.49 12.47 21.58
C LYS A 278 -1.01 12.33 23.01
N LEU A 279 -1.37 11.12 23.44
CA LEU A 279 -1.85 10.82 24.79
C LEU A 279 -0.80 10.09 25.63
N ASP A 280 0.35 9.75 25.04
CA ASP A 280 1.46 9.14 25.76
C ASP A 280 2.07 10.16 26.75
N GLN A 281 2.22 9.76 28.01
CA GLN A 281 2.65 10.69 29.08
C GLN A 281 4.05 11.25 28.83
N TYR A 282 4.96 10.44 28.29
CA TYR A 282 6.31 10.88 27.99
C TYR A 282 6.30 11.90 26.85
N HIS A 283 5.55 11.61 25.78
CA HIS A 283 5.40 12.53 24.66
C HIS A 283 4.73 13.85 25.06
N VAL A 284 3.65 13.80 25.84
CA VAL A 284 2.95 15.01 26.34
C VAL A 284 3.85 15.87 27.21
N ALA A 285 4.63 15.26 28.11
CA ALA A 285 5.61 15.98 28.92
C ALA A 285 6.67 16.65 28.05
N GLY A 286 7.16 15.96 27.02
CA GLY A 286 8.10 16.50 26.04
C GLY A 286 7.55 17.70 25.27
N GLU A 287 6.34 17.59 24.71
CA GLU A 287 5.67 18.69 23.99
C GLU A 287 5.37 19.90 24.89
N THR A 288 5.20 19.70 26.20
CA THR A 288 4.95 20.79 27.16
C THR A 288 6.25 21.46 27.62
N ALA A 289 7.34 20.69 27.77
CA ALA A 289 8.60 21.19 28.30
C ALA A 289 9.54 21.78 27.25
N ALA A 290 9.49 21.27 26.01
CA ALA A 290 10.36 21.72 24.93
C ALA A 290 9.88 23.06 24.35
N SER A 291 10.82 23.91 23.93
CA SER A 291 10.48 25.19 23.30
C SER A 291 9.98 25.01 21.86
N VAL A 292 10.55 24.04 21.13
CA VAL A 292 10.14 23.65 19.78
C VAL A 292 10.41 22.16 19.54
N LEU A 293 9.35 21.40 19.19
CA LEU A 293 9.49 20.06 18.60
C LEU A 293 9.02 20.09 17.15
N SER A 294 9.92 20.34 16.21
CA SER A 294 9.56 20.45 14.78
C SER A 294 9.36 19.06 14.18
N LYS A 295 8.12 18.71 13.80
CA LYS A 295 7.82 17.38 13.26
C LYS A 295 8.20 17.29 11.78
N PHE A 296 8.89 16.21 11.40
CA PHE A 296 9.30 15.95 10.03
C PHE A 296 8.88 14.57 9.50
N LYS A 297 8.26 13.72 10.34
CA LYS A 297 7.55 12.51 9.90
C LYS A 297 6.32 12.29 10.77
N VAL A 298 5.24 11.77 10.17
CA VAL A 298 4.04 11.38 10.91
C VAL A 298 3.39 10.16 10.28
N THR A 299 2.88 9.26 11.12
CA THR A 299 1.88 8.25 10.72
C THR A 299 0.60 8.52 11.49
N LYS A 300 -0.48 8.79 10.76
CA LYS A 300 -1.81 9.04 11.31
C LYS A 300 -2.78 7.97 10.83
N LEU A 301 -3.60 7.48 11.76
CA LEU A 301 -4.58 6.43 11.52
C LEU A 301 -6.00 6.97 11.80
N TRP A 302 -6.97 6.46 11.05
CA TRP A 302 -8.39 6.68 11.25
C TRP A 302 -9.08 5.32 11.42
N ASP A 303 -9.84 5.18 12.50
CA ASP A 303 -10.57 3.97 12.82
C ASP A 303 -11.92 3.99 12.10
N LEU A 304 -12.02 3.28 10.98
CA LEU A 304 -13.25 3.08 10.22
C LEU A 304 -13.88 1.74 10.64
N SER A 305 -14.88 1.82 11.53
CA SER A 305 -15.45 0.63 12.16
C SER A 305 -14.35 -0.21 12.85
N ASP A 306 -14.20 -1.49 12.50
CA ASP A 306 -13.19 -2.38 13.09
C ASP A 306 -11.80 -2.29 12.44
N LEU A 307 -11.60 -1.46 11.42
CA LEU A 307 -10.35 -1.35 10.66
C LEU A 307 -9.71 0.04 10.82
N SER A 308 -8.45 0.06 11.25
CA SER A 308 -7.65 1.28 11.27
C SER A 308 -6.90 1.42 9.95
N ILE A 309 -7.30 2.38 9.11
CA ILE A 309 -6.58 2.77 7.90
C ILE A 309 -5.70 3.99 8.20
N GLY A 310 -4.70 4.27 7.37
CA GLY A 310 -3.89 5.45 7.64
C GLY A 310 -2.93 5.87 6.57
N VAL A 311 -2.18 6.90 6.91
CA VAL A 311 -1.17 7.50 6.05
C VAL A 311 0.13 7.73 6.80
N GLU A 312 1.23 7.53 6.11
CA GLU A 312 2.59 7.80 6.56
C GLU A 312 3.25 8.81 5.63
N LEU A 313 3.68 9.93 6.20
CA LEU A 313 4.48 10.96 5.55
C LEU A 313 5.91 10.87 6.08
N ASN A 314 6.81 10.38 5.23
CA ASN A 314 8.21 10.15 5.56
C ASN A 314 9.11 11.32 5.13
N GLY A 315 8.87 12.50 5.69
CA GLY A 315 9.76 13.64 5.50
C GLY A 315 11.17 13.41 6.08
N ARG A 316 12.09 14.33 5.77
CA ARG A 316 13.47 14.31 6.28
C ARG A 316 13.72 15.57 7.08
N LYS A 317 14.51 15.50 8.16
CA LYS A 317 14.90 16.67 8.97
C LYS A 317 15.30 17.87 8.12
N VAL A 318 16.09 17.66 7.06
CA VAL A 318 16.57 18.73 6.18
C VAL A 318 15.46 19.54 5.50
N MET A 319 14.26 18.96 5.35
CA MET A 319 13.09 19.64 4.75
C MET A 319 12.48 20.71 5.67
N LEU A 320 12.76 20.66 6.98
CA LEU A 320 12.39 21.75 7.92
C LEU A 320 13.07 23.07 7.56
N HIS A 321 14.23 23.01 6.88
CA HIS A 321 14.99 24.17 6.40
C HIS A 321 14.84 24.36 4.88
N SER A 322 13.77 23.84 4.28
CA SER A 322 13.44 23.95 2.84
C SER A 322 14.28 23.14 1.85
N ASN A 323 15.00 22.09 2.27
CA ASN A 323 15.73 21.20 1.35
C ASN A 323 14.81 20.17 0.66
N GLY A 324 14.06 20.67 -0.33
CA GLY A 324 13.29 19.88 -1.28
C GLY A 324 11.92 19.40 -0.79
N PRO A 325 11.04 18.99 -1.70
CA PRO A 325 9.69 18.57 -1.36
C PRO A 325 9.66 17.12 -0.84
N LEU A 326 8.67 16.81 0.00
CA LEU A 326 8.22 15.43 0.20
C LEU A 326 7.25 15.11 -0.94
N ASP A 327 7.64 14.22 -1.86
CA ASP A 327 6.92 13.99 -3.12
C ASP A 327 5.97 12.79 -3.08
N SER A 328 6.01 12.00 -2.01
CA SER A 328 5.22 10.78 -1.87
C SER A 328 4.85 10.48 -0.42
N LEU A 329 3.79 9.68 -0.26
CA LEU A 329 3.28 9.16 1.00
C LEU A 329 3.01 7.66 0.88
N THR A 330 2.79 6.98 2.02
CA THR A 330 2.35 5.59 2.04
C THR A 330 0.98 5.48 2.72
N THR A 331 0.02 4.83 2.07
CA THR A 331 -1.27 4.44 2.67
C THR A 331 -1.15 3.06 3.31
N HIS A 332 -1.83 2.88 4.44
CA HIS A 332 -1.74 1.70 5.29
C HIS A 332 -3.12 1.12 5.57
N ASN A 333 -3.19 -0.21 5.57
CA ASN A 333 -4.35 -1.06 5.81
C ASN A 333 -5.59 -0.70 4.98
N CYS A 334 -5.45 0.05 3.88
CA CYS A 334 -6.55 0.33 3.00
C CYS A 334 -6.88 -0.96 2.24
N THR A 335 -8.13 -1.37 2.28
CA THR A 335 -8.66 -2.57 1.63
C THR A 335 -9.52 -2.21 0.44
N LYS A 336 -10.00 -0.96 0.35
CA LYS A 336 -10.82 -0.44 -0.75
C LYS A 336 -10.23 0.82 -1.37
N LEU A 337 -10.63 1.13 -2.59
CA LEU A 337 -10.25 2.39 -3.25
C LEU A 337 -10.79 3.61 -2.48
N THR A 338 -12.03 3.54 -1.98
CA THR A 338 -12.65 4.60 -1.19
C THR A 338 -11.87 4.97 0.07
N GLU A 339 -11.23 3.98 0.70
CA GLU A 339 -10.39 4.17 1.89
C GLU A 339 -9.07 4.86 1.54
N ASN A 340 -8.46 4.49 0.41
CA ASN A 340 -7.30 5.20 -0.12
C ASN A 340 -7.64 6.67 -0.41
N ILE A 341 -8.76 6.93 -1.12
CA ILE A 341 -9.19 8.30 -1.41
C ILE A 341 -9.44 9.08 -0.12
N TYR A 342 -10.11 8.49 0.86
CA TYR A 342 -10.36 9.12 2.15
C TYR A 342 -9.06 9.60 2.83
N VAL A 343 -8.02 8.75 2.92
CA VAL A 343 -6.76 9.15 3.56
C VAL A 343 -5.97 10.16 2.72
N LEU A 344 -6.06 10.08 1.39
CA LEU A 344 -5.45 11.05 0.48
C LEU A 344 -6.09 12.44 0.62
N ASP A 345 -7.42 12.50 0.76
CA ASP A 345 -8.14 13.75 0.99
C ASP A 345 -7.73 14.43 2.30
N LYS A 346 -7.55 13.64 3.37
CA LYS A 346 -7.07 14.15 4.66
C LYS A 346 -5.72 14.82 4.54
N VAL A 347 -4.81 14.27 3.73
CA VAL A 347 -3.51 14.88 3.45
C VAL A 347 -3.68 16.14 2.59
N LEU A 348 -4.52 16.07 1.54
CA LEU A 348 -4.70 17.15 0.58
C LEU A 348 -5.38 18.40 1.15
N GLN A 349 -6.12 18.29 2.25
CA GLN A 349 -6.64 19.44 3.01
C GLN A 349 -5.52 20.36 3.53
N HIS A 350 -4.28 19.87 3.58
CA HIS A 350 -3.13 20.54 4.17
C HIS A 350 -2.04 20.94 3.17
N VAL A 351 -2.27 20.71 1.88
CA VAL A 351 -1.30 20.87 0.78
C VAL A 351 -1.82 21.81 -0.28
#